data_AF-A0A5C1WPE2-F1
#
_entry.id   AF-A0A5C1WPE2-F1
#
_cell.length_a   1.000
_cell.length_b   1.000
_cell.length_c   1.000
_cell.angle_alpha   90.00
_cell.angle_beta   90.00
_cell.angle_gamma   90.00
#
_symmetry.space_group_name_H-M   'P 1'
#
loop_
_entity.id
_entity.type
_entity.pdbx_description
1 polymer ?
#
loop_
_entity_poly.entity_id
_entity_poly.type
_entity_poly.pdbx_seq_one_letter_code
_entity_poly.pdbx_strand_id
1 'polypeptide(L)'
;MTLAKEQKMRPGGRAQQYLDHYLQGSGTPMPFSVRTLLNEDPGVRGCIFREVNASITAAEARKQASAGLSGSIAVKQFYFQNIDWQYATGALNVPWQCMGEEVRNGARVLLVDVWCQNLYRWHPGAGRATDCVHRAAVNLQTPQPETRLVLQPVHVPGAPSYAQSWFRTETTNYQKAKDFLMVAPRERILIPKTSGKAMS
;
A
#
# COMPACT_ATOMS: atom_id res chain seq x y z
N MET A 1 7.29 18.71 -2.82
CA MET A 1 6.58 17.41 -2.70
C MET A 1 5.16 17.47 -3.26
N THR A 2 4.43 18.57 -3.07
CA THR A 2 3.01 18.76 -3.42
C THR A 2 2.68 18.44 -4.90
N LEU A 3 3.38 19.04 -5.86
CA LEU A 3 3.16 18.80 -7.30
C LEU A 3 3.39 17.33 -7.73
N ALA A 4 4.44 16.67 -7.22
CA ALA A 4 4.74 15.28 -7.57
C ALA A 4 3.74 14.30 -6.94
N LYS A 5 3.23 14.62 -5.75
CA LYS A 5 2.15 13.87 -5.09
C LYS A 5 0.84 13.98 -5.88
N GLU A 6 0.46 15.18 -6.28
CA GLU A 6 -0.76 15.46 -7.05
C GLU A 6 -0.75 14.85 -8.45
N GLN A 7 0.42 14.77 -9.10
CA GLN A 7 0.54 14.18 -10.44
C GLN A 7 0.64 12.65 -10.47
N LYS A 8 1.09 12.02 -9.36
CA LYS A 8 1.40 10.58 -9.35
C LYS A 8 0.48 9.74 -8.47
N MET A 9 -0.24 10.34 -7.53
CA MET A 9 -1.16 9.64 -6.64
C MET A 9 -2.58 10.14 -6.87
N ARG A 10 -3.55 9.22 -6.78
CA ARG A 10 -4.95 9.59 -6.82
C ARG A 10 -5.28 10.46 -5.58
N PRO A 11 -5.90 11.64 -5.75
CA PRO A 11 -6.34 12.45 -4.63
C PRO A 11 -7.25 11.66 -3.69
N GLY A 12 -6.89 11.60 -2.41
CA GLY A 12 -7.61 10.82 -1.39
C GLY A 12 -7.46 9.30 -1.50
N GLY A 13 -6.68 8.80 -2.45
CA GLY A 13 -6.37 7.37 -2.62
C GLY A 13 -5.46 6.83 -1.52
N ARG A 14 -5.27 5.52 -1.50
CA ARG A 14 -4.50 4.82 -0.46
C ARG A 14 -3.02 5.18 -0.50
N ALA A 15 -2.46 5.35 -1.69
CA ALA A 15 -1.06 5.74 -1.83
C ALA A 15 -0.80 7.10 -1.16
N GLN A 16 -1.73 8.04 -1.36
CA GLN A 16 -1.68 9.33 -0.67
C GLN A 16 -1.86 9.18 0.83
N GLN A 17 -2.85 8.42 1.30
CA GLN A 17 -3.11 8.24 2.74
C GLN A 17 -1.90 7.64 3.45
N TYR A 18 -1.25 6.65 2.85
CA TYR A 18 -0.10 5.97 3.44
C TYR A 18 1.14 6.87 3.45
N LEU A 19 1.32 7.66 2.39
CA LEU A 19 2.34 8.70 2.35
C LEU A 19 2.10 9.75 3.44
N ASP A 20 0.87 10.23 3.59
CA ASP A 20 0.55 11.25 4.59
C ASP A 20 0.79 10.72 6.01
N HIS A 21 0.46 9.46 6.29
CA HIS A 21 0.74 8.81 7.57
C HIS A 21 2.24 8.65 7.84
N TYR A 22 3.01 8.26 6.82
CA TYR A 22 4.48 8.17 6.90
C TYR A 22 5.10 9.53 7.28
N LEU A 23 4.62 10.61 6.65
CA LEU A 23 5.12 11.97 6.84
C LEU A 23 4.73 12.58 8.18
N GLN A 24 3.58 12.19 8.74
CA GLN A 24 3.20 12.56 10.11
C GLN A 24 4.14 11.95 11.16
N GLY A 25 4.88 10.90 10.83
CA GLY A 25 5.95 10.39 11.69
C GLY A 25 5.46 9.70 12.97
N SER A 26 4.20 9.29 13.03
CA SER A 26 3.63 8.59 14.19
C SER A 26 4.24 7.19 14.37
N GLY A 27 4.53 6.50 13.25
CA GLY A 27 4.99 5.11 13.24
C GLY A 27 3.93 4.10 13.68
N THR A 28 2.69 4.54 13.91
CA THR A 28 1.62 3.65 14.40
C THR A 28 1.17 2.69 13.31
N PRO A 29 0.83 1.44 13.64
CA PRO A 29 0.33 0.48 12.66
C PRO A 29 -0.90 1.01 11.92
N MET A 30 -0.93 0.84 10.60
CA MET A 30 -2.03 1.25 9.75
C MET A 30 -2.80 0.02 9.26
N PRO A 31 -4.09 -0.11 9.59
CA PRO A 31 -4.88 -1.26 9.19
C PRO A 31 -5.29 -1.19 7.71
N PHE A 32 -5.39 -2.35 7.06
CA PHE A 32 -6.06 -2.48 5.75
C PHE A 32 -6.78 -3.81 5.63
N SER A 33 -7.67 -3.94 4.65
CA SER A 33 -8.40 -5.19 4.41
C SER A 33 -7.86 -5.91 3.17
N VAL A 34 -7.53 -7.20 3.33
CA VAL A 34 -7.17 -8.05 2.19
C VAL A 34 -8.39 -8.23 1.29
N ARG A 35 -9.59 -8.40 1.83
CA ARG A 35 -10.83 -8.49 1.05
C ARG A 35 -11.02 -7.27 0.15
N THR A 36 -10.84 -6.06 0.68
CA THR A 36 -10.93 -4.84 -0.13
C THR A 36 -9.87 -4.82 -1.22
N LEU A 37 -8.62 -5.19 -0.91
CA LEU A 37 -7.55 -5.32 -1.91
C LEU A 37 -7.94 -6.30 -3.03
N LEU A 38 -8.47 -7.48 -2.70
CA LEU A 38 -8.87 -8.49 -3.70
C LEU A 38 -10.06 -8.04 -4.56
N ASN A 39 -10.96 -7.23 -4.00
CA ASN A 39 -12.11 -6.71 -4.74
C ASN A 39 -11.68 -5.65 -5.76
N GLU A 40 -10.69 -4.83 -5.42
CA GLU A 40 -10.28 -3.68 -6.21
C GLU A 40 -9.04 -3.90 -7.10
N ASP A 41 -8.26 -4.95 -6.84
CA ASP A 41 -7.12 -5.35 -7.66
C ASP A 41 -7.30 -6.79 -8.18
N PRO A 42 -7.86 -6.96 -9.39
CA PRO A 42 -8.06 -8.28 -9.99
C PRO A 42 -6.75 -9.02 -10.27
N GLY A 43 -5.62 -8.31 -10.42
CA GLY A 43 -4.32 -8.92 -10.63
C GLY A 43 -3.79 -9.60 -9.36
N VAL A 44 -3.89 -8.90 -8.22
CA VAL A 44 -3.56 -9.48 -6.90
C VAL A 44 -4.50 -10.65 -6.58
N ARG A 45 -5.80 -10.50 -6.83
CA ARG A 45 -6.78 -11.57 -6.67
C ARG A 45 -6.43 -12.80 -7.48
N GLY A 46 -6.13 -12.62 -8.77
CA GLY A 46 -5.73 -13.71 -9.66
C GLY A 46 -4.46 -14.41 -9.20
N CYS A 47 -3.45 -13.66 -8.72
CA CYS A 47 -2.23 -14.22 -8.16
C CYS A 47 -2.53 -15.12 -6.95
N ILE A 48 -3.26 -14.60 -5.95
CA ILE A 48 -3.56 -15.37 -4.74
C ILE A 48 -4.39 -16.61 -5.06
N PHE A 49 -5.42 -16.47 -5.88
CA PHE A 49 -6.31 -17.59 -6.23
C PHE A 49 -5.54 -18.71 -6.95
N ARG A 50 -4.61 -18.35 -7.84
CA ARG A 50 -3.77 -19.30 -8.55
C ARG A 50 -2.83 -20.05 -7.61
N GLU A 51 -2.09 -19.35 -6.76
CA GLU A 51 -1.11 -19.97 -5.86
C GLU A 51 -1.77 -20.90 -4.83
N VAL A 52 -2.92 -20.50 -4.28
CA VAL A 52 -3.69 -21.36 -3.36
C VAL A 52 -4.18 -22.60 -4.09
N ASN A 53 -4.82 -22.46 -5.26
CA ASN A 53 -5.31 -23.62 -6.01
C ASN A 53 -4.18 -24.56 -6.46
N ALA A 54 -3.02 -24.03 -6.84
CA ALA A 54 -1.85 -24.84 -7.17
C ALA A 54 -1.39 -25.67 -5.97
N SER A 55 -1.34 -25.06 -4.78
CA SER A 55 -0.98 -25.75 -3.54
C SER A 55 -1.98 -26.84 -3.16
N ILE A 56 -3.28 -26.56 -3.32
CA ILE A 56 -4.37 -27.52 -3.06
C ILE A 56 -4.30 -28.68 -4.05
N THR A 57 -4.13 -28.40 -5.35
CA THR A 57 -4.01 -29.43 -6.39
C THR A 57 -2.81 -30.34 -6.13
N ALA A 58 -1.68 -29.78 -5.71
CA ALA A 58 -0.49 -30.55 -5.36
C ALA A 58 -0.70 -31.43 -4.13
N ALA A 59 -1.43 -30.95 -3.11
CA ALA A 59 -1.78 -31.73 -1.93
C ALA A 59 -2.74 -32.89 -2.27
N GLU A 60 -3.74 -32.64 -3.10
CA GLU A 60 -4.70 -33.66 -3.55
C GLU A 60 -4.02 -34.76 -4.38
N ALA A 61 -3.09 -34.40 -5.27
CA ALA A 61 -2.30 -35.37 -6.02
C ALA A 61 -1.49 -36.31 -5.09
N ARG A 62 -1.16 -35.85 -3.87
CA ARG A 62 -0.50 -36.62 -2.81
C ARG A 62 -1.49 -37.29 -1.85
N LYS A 63 -2.79 -37.26 -2.14
CA LYS A 63 -3.88 -37.75 -1.29
C LYS A 63 -3.88 -37.12 0.12
N GLN A 64 -3.41 -35.87 0.23
CA GLN A 64 -3.43 -35.11 1.47
C GLN A 64 -4.73 -34.30 1.57
N ALA A 65 -5.26 -34.15 2.79
CA ALA A 65 -6.42 -33.31 3.05
C ALA A 65 -6.08 -31.83 2.78
N SER A 66 -7.00 -31.11 2.14
CA SER A 66 -6.85 -29.67 1.87
C SER A 66 -7.08 -28.81 3.11
N ALA A 67 -7.91 -29.27 4.05
CA ALA A 67 -8.14 -28.58 5.31
C ALA A 67 -6.88 -28.55 6.17
N GLY A 68 -6.53 -27.37 6.69
CA GLY A 68 -5.31 -27.15 7.47
C GLY A 68 -4.08 -26.83 6.62
N LEU A 69 -4.13 -26.99 5.29
CA LEU A 69 -3.01 -26.62 4.42
C LEU A 69 -2.76 -25.12 4.51
N SER A 70 -1.49 -24.72 4.63
CA SER A 70 -1.10 -23.32 4.79
C SER A 70 0.14 -22.99 3.99
N GLY A 71 0.34 -21.71 3.71
CA GLY A 71 1.53 -21.22 3.03
C GLY A 71 1.64 -19.71 3.07
N SER A 72 2.54 -19.16 2.26
CA SER A 72 2.72 -17.72 2.08
C SER A 72 2.86 -17.41 0.60
N ILE A 73 2.15 -16.38 0.14
CA ILE A 73 2.11 -15.95 -1.26
C ILE A 73 2.86 -14.64 -1.39
N ALA A 74 3.92 -14.63 -2.20
CA ALA A 74 4.68 -13.42 -2.50
C ALA A 74 4.03 -12.67 -3.69
N VAL A 75 3.22 -11.66 -3.39
CA VAL A 75 2.57 -10.78 -4.37
C VAL A 75 3.54 -9.66 -4.74
N LYS A 76 4.27 -9.86 -5.84
CA LYS A 76 5.19 -8.87 -6.41
C LYS A 76 4.45 -7.69 -7.05
N GLN A 77 5.12 -6.52 -7.12
CA GLN A 77 4.56 -5.28 -7.68
C GLN A 77 3.95 -5.42 -9.08
N PHE A 78 4.51 -6.25 -9.95
CA PHE A 78 4.00 -6.42 -11.32
C PHE A 78 2.66 -7.18 -11.40
N TYR A 79 2.24 -7.85 -10.32
CA TYR A 79 0.92 -8.49 -10.27
C TYR A 79 -0.22 -7.49 -9.98
N PHE A 80 0.10 -6.28 -9.52
CA PHE A 80 -0.91 -5.26 -9.25
C PHE A 80 -1.42 -4.66 -10.56
N GLN A 81 -2.73 -4.63 -10.73
CA GLN A 81 -3.40 -3.91 -11.81
C GLN A 81 -3.96 -2.57 -11.32
N ASN A 82 -4.17 -2.41 -10.01
CA ASN A 82 -4.59 -1.17 -9.40
C ASN A 82 -3.35 -0.37 -8.97
N ILE A 83 -3.08 0.71 -9.68
CA ILE A 83 -1.89 1.54 -9.46
C ILE A 83 -1.87 2.20 -8.06
N ASP A 84 -3.04 2.50 -7.48
CA ASP A 84 -3.13 3.08 -6.14
C ASP A 84 -2.69 2.05 -5.08
N TRP A 85 -3.14 0.80 -5.21
CA TRP A 85 -2.67 -0.30 -4.36
C TRP A 85 -1.19 -0.65 -4.60
N GLN A 86 -0.75 -0.63 -5.87
CA GLN A 86 0.64 -0.85 -6.23
C GLN A 86 1.56 0.17 -5.55
N TYR A 87 1.18 1.45 -5.55
CA TYR A 87 1.95 2.52 -4.91
C TYR A 87 1.78 2.53 -3.39
N ALA A 88 0.63 2.16 -2.86
CA ALA A 88 0.39 2.07 -1.43
C ALA A 88 1.15 0.92 -0.77
N THR A 89 1.19 -0.26 -1.37
CA THR A 89 1.73 -1.45 -0.69
C THR A 89 3.04 -1.95 -1.27
N GLY A 90 3.33 -1.62 -2.52
CA GLY A 90 4.46 -2.17 -3.23
C GLY A 90 4.33 -3.68 -3.44
N ALA A 91 5.05 -4.47 -2.66
CA ALA A 91 4.96 -5.92 -2.69
C ALA A 91 4.45 -6.43 -1.34
N LEU A 92 3.69 -7.52 -1.37
CA LEU A 92 3.08 -8.11 -0.18
C LEU A 92 3.47 -9.57 -0.04
N ASN A 93 3.68 -10.02 1.20
CA ASN A 93 3.66 -11.44 1.53
C ASN A 93 2.34 -11.73 2.24
N VAL A 94 1.53 -12.61 1.67
CA VAL A 94 0.19 -12.94 2.16
C VAL A 94 0.21 -14.38 2.67
N PRO A 95 0.41 -14.58 3.98
CA PRO A 95 0.10 -15.85 4.62
C PRO A 95 -1.34 -16.28 4.39
N TRP A 96 -1.55 -17.58 4.24
CA TRP A 96 -2.86 -18.16 4.06
C TRP A 96 -3.00 -19.53 4.73
N GLN A 97 -4.23 -19.90 5.04
CA GLN A 97 -4.60 -21.21 5.56
C GLN A 97 -5.96 -21.63 4.99
N CYS A 98 -6.02 -22.83 4.41
CA CYS A 98 -7.27 -23.46 4.00
C CYS A 98 -8.01 -24.00 5.21
N MET A 99 -9.23 -23.54 5.42
CA MET A 99 -10.09 -23.93 6.53
C MET A 99 -11.03 -25.08 6.16
N GLY A 100 -11.25 -25.29 4.85
CA GLY A 100 -12.11 -26.34 4.34
C GLY A 100 -12.66 -26.02 2.96
N GLU A 101 -13.66 -26.79 2.55
CA GLU A 101 -14.33 -26.66 1.26
C GLU A 101 -15.85 -26.63 1.48
N GLU A 102 -16.53 -25.84 0.67
CA GLU A 102 -17.99 -25.76 0.61
C GLU A 102 -18.47 -25.92 -0.84
N VAL A 103 -19.71 -26.33 -1.03
CA VAL A 103 -20.39 -26.24 -2.33
C VAL A 103 -21.34 -25.05 -2.28
N ARG A 104 -21.16 -24.08 -3.17
CA ARG A 104 -22.04 -22.91 -3.33
C ARG A 104 -22.52 -22.82 -4.76
N ASN A 105 -23.85 -22.78 -4.94
CA ASN A 105 -24.47 -22.71 -6.27
C ASN A 105 -23.95 -23.78 -7.25
N GLY A 106 -23.74 -25.01 -6.75
CA GLY A 106 -23.19 -26.12 -7.54
C GLY A 106 -21.67 -26.06 -7.81
N ALA A 107 -20.98 -25.00 -7.38
CA ALA A 107 -19.53 -24.86 -7.53
C ALA A 107 -18.80 -25.16 -6.21
N ARG A 108 -17.69 -25.90 -6.28
CA ARG A 108 -16.79 -26.10 -5.13
C ARG A 108 -16.00 -24.82 -4.87
N VAL A 109 -16.00 -24.37 -3.62
CA VAL A 109 -15.26 -23.21 -3.15
C VAL A 109 -14.39 -23.60 -1.96
N LEU A 110 -13.20 -23.03 -1.90
CA LEU A 110 -12.29 -23.13 -0.77
C LEU A 110 -12.59 -22.01 0.22
N LEU A 111 -12.65 -22.32 1.51
CA LEU A 111 -12.65 -21.34 2.58
C LEU A 111 -11.20 -21.11 3.01
N VAL A 112 -10.70 -19.90 2.80
CA VAL A 112 -9.28 -19.59 3.01
C VAL A 112 -9.17 -18.38 3.91
N ASP A 113 -8.46 -18.53 5.03
CA ASP A 113 -8.08 -17.41 5.87
C ASP A 113 -6.80 -16.80 5.31
N VAL A 114 -6.79 -15.47 5.12
CA VAL A 114 -5.65 -14.69 4.62
C VAL A 114 -5.38 -13.51 5.56
N TRP A 115 -4.11 -13.15 5.72
CA TRP A 115 -3.71 -11.98 6.49
C TRP A 115 -2.42 -11.41 5.92
N CYS A 116 -2.02 -10.22 6.38
CA CYS A 116 -0.76 -9.63 5.94
C CYS A 116 -0.19 -8.72 7.02
N GLN A 117 1.12 -8.80 7.22
CA GLN A 117 1.89 -7.77 7.91
C GLN A 117 3.03 -7.38 7.00
N ASN A 118 3.15 -6.09 6.71
CA ASN A 118 4.21 -5.60 5.85
C ASN A 118 4.74 -4.28 6.39
N LEU A 119 6.06 -4.14 6.43
CA LEU A 119 6.68 -2.90 6.83
C LEU A 119 6.58 -1.91 5.66
N TYR A 120 5.90 -0.80 5.88
CA TYR A 120 5.92 0.31 4.94
C TYR A 120 7.28 1.02 5.05
N ARG A 121 8.19 0.61 4.17
CA ARG A 121 9.52 1.20 4.04
C ARG A 121 9.75 1.72 2.63
N TRP A 122 10.28 2.93 2.55
CA TRP A 122 10.59 3.57 1.29
C TRP A 122 12.05 3.32 0.91
N HIS A 123 12.26 2.83 -0.32
CA HIS A 123 13.57 2.47 -0.85
C HIS A 123 14.02 3.50 -1.88
N PRO A 124 14.98 4.39 -1.56
CA PRO A 124 15.51 5.35 -2.52
C PRO A 124 16.30 4.62 -3.62
N GLY A 125 16.18 5.08 -4.87
CA GLY A 125 16.95 4.54 -6.01
C GLY A 125 16.31 3.33 -6.70
N ALA A 126 15.14 2.87 -6.26
CA ALA A 126 14.34 1.95 -7.06
C ALA A 126 13.76 2.71 -8.26
N GLY A 127 14.08 2.29 -9.49
CA GLY A 127 13.58 2.91 -10.73
C GLY A 127 12.05 2.85 -10.83
N ARG A 128 11.36 3.84 -10.28
CA ARG A 128 9.89 3.93 -10.18
C ARG A 128 9.42 5.32 -10.55
N ALA A 129 8.21 5.42 -11.09
CA ALA A 129 7.59 6.69 -11.49
C ALA A 129 7.42 7.70 -10.32
N THR A 130 7.46 7.22 -9.08
CA THR A 130 7.34 8.00 -7.84
C THR A 130 8.68 8.28 -7.16
N ASP A 131 9.83 7.99 -7.79
CA ASP A 131 11.17 8.13 -7.19
C ASP A 131 11.48 9.54 -6.64
N CYS A 132 11.01 10.61 -7.29
CA CYS A 132 11.17 11.96 -6.75
C CYS A 132 10.42 12.19 -5.43
N VAL A 133 9.24 11.59 -5.27
CA VAL A 133 8.49 11.60 -4.00
C VAL A 133 9.24 10.74 -2.99
N HIS A 134 9.76 9.58 -3.40
CA HIS A 134 10.53 8.68 -2.54
C HIS A 134 11.76 9.34 -1.93
N ARG A 135 12.58 10.01 -2.74
CA ARG A 135 13.76 10.74 -2.25
C ARG A 135 13.37 11.87 -1.30
N ALA A 136 12.31 12.62 -1.62
CA ALA A 136 11.84 13.70 -0.77
C ALA A 136 11.39 13.21 0.61
N ALA A 137 10.66 12.08 0.69
CA ALA A 137 10.19 11.57 1.97
C ALA A 137 11.31 10.88 2.78
N VAL A 138 12.29 10.25 2.13
CA VAL A 138 13.50 9.73 2.82
C VAL A 138 14.30 10.88 3.44
N ASN A 139 14.45 12.01 2.74
CA ASN A 139 15.12 13.19 3.30
C ASN A 139 14.41 13.71 4.57
N LEU A 140 13.10 13.49 4.68
CA LEU A 140 12.33 13.83 5.87
C LEU A 140 12.51 12.84 7.03
N GLN A 141 13.25 11.74 6.89
CA GLN A 141 13.69 10.93 8.03
C GLN A 141 14.81 11.61 8.83
N THR A 142 15.54 12.54 8.22
CA THR A 142 16.55 13.39 8.84
C THR A 142 16.32 14.84 8.39
N PRO A 143 15.21 15.46 8.79
CA PRO A 143 14.81 16.75 8.25
C PRO A 143 15.82 17.83 8.66
N GLN A 144 16.26 18.61 7.68
CA GLN A 144 17.00 19.85 7.93
C GLN A 144 16.00 21.02 7.96
N PRO A 145 16.16 21.99 8.88
CA PRO A 145 15.33 23.19 8.88
C PRO A 145 15.47 23.93 7.55
N GLU A 146 14.35 24.20 6.87
CA GLU A 146 14.39 25.05 5.68
C GLU A 146 14.13 26.49 6.09
N THR A 147 15.02 27.38 5.64
CA THR A 147 14.93 28.81 5.91
C THR A 147 14.66 29.52 4.60
N ARG A 148 13.54 30.24 4.50
CA ARG A 148 13.16 31.00 3.30
C ARG A 148 12.97 32.47 3.63
N LEU A 149 13.33 33.32 2.67
CA LEU A 149 13.01 34.75 2.73
C LEU A 149 11.64 34.97 2.09
N VAL A 150 10.70 35.49 2.85
CA VAL A 150 9.34 35.78 2.40
C VAL A 150 9.13 37.29 2.42
N LEU A 151 8.58 37.82 1.32
CA LEU A 151 8.19 39.22 1.21
C LEU A 151 6.94 39.46 2.06
N GLN A 152 7.07 40.27 3.10
CA GLN A 152 5.90 40.79 3.82
C GLN A 152 5.51 42.16 3.27
N PRO A 153 4.29 42.32 2.74
CA PRO A 153 3.79 43.64 2.40
C PRO A 153 3.50 44.41 3.69
N VAL A 154 4.18 45.54 3.90
CA VAL A 154 3.87 46.44 5.00
C VAL A 154 2.80 47.42 4.52
N HIS A 155 1.63 47.40 5.14
CA HIS A 155 0.62 48.43 4.89
C HIS A 155 0.91 49.63 5.79
N VAL A 156 1.64 50.62 5.27
CA VAL A 156 1.83 51.91 5.94
C VAL A 156 0.85 52.91 5.35
N PRO A 157 -0.11 53.44 6.14
CA PRO A 157 -1.05 54.44 5.64
C PRO A 157 -0.30 55.67 5.12
N GLY A 158 -0.46 55.99 3.83
CA GLY A 158 0.12 57.19 3.20
C GLY A 158 1.52 57.03 2.58
N ALA A 159 2.12 55.84 2.59
CA ALA A 159 3.39 55.59 1.89
C ALA A 159 3.19 55.25 0.39
N PRO A 160 4.09 55.65 -0.52
CA PRO A 160 4.03 55.26 -1.92
C PRO A 160 4.25 53.75 -2.09
N SER A 161 3.51 53.12 -3.00
CA SER A 161 3.39 51.65 -3.15
C SER A 161 4.69 50.88 -3.42
N TYR A 162 5.77 51.56 -3.78
CA TYR A 162 7.09 50.95 -4.01
C TYR A 162 7.99 50.93 -2.78
N ALA A 163 7.61 51.62 -1.70
CA ALA A 163 8.41 51.73 -0.49
C ALA A 163 7.84 50.80 0.60
N GLN A 164 8.69 49.88 1.05
CA GLN A 164 8.53 49.02 2.24
C GLN A 164 7.93 47.63 2.00
N SER A 165 8.72 46.78 1.35
CA SER A 165 8.76 45.36 1.69
C SER A 165 10.09 45.06 2.36
N TRP A 166 10.07 44.33 3.47
CA TRP A 166 11.27 43.75 4.07
C TRP A 166 11.14 42.23 4.04
N PHE A 167 12.27 41.55 3.91
CA PHE A 167 12.31 40.10 3.90
C PHE A 167 12.20 39.58 5.32
N ARG A 168 11.16 38.80 5.61
CA ARG A 168 11.11 38.00 6.83
C ARG A 168 11.74 36.65 6.55
N THR A 169 12.57 36.20 7.50
CA THR A 169 13.05 34.83 7.49
C THR A 169 11.98 33.93 8.10
N GLU A 170 11.44 33.00 7.31
CA GLU A 170 10.55 31.95 7.77
C GLU A 170 11.35 30.64 7.83
N THR A 171 11.48 30.09 9.04
CA THR A 171 12.08 28.77 9.26
C THR A 171 10.97 27.74 9.41
N THR A 172 10.96 26.74 8.53
CA THR A 172 10.05 25.60 8.61
C THR A 172 10.80 24.41 9.21
N ASN A 173 10.34 23.95 10.37
CA ASN A 173 10.80 22.70 10.96
C ASN A 173 9.91 21.57 10.48
N TYR A 174 10.48 20.62 9.72
CA TYR A 174 9.72 19.46 9.26
C TYR A 174 9.64 18.38 10.33
N GLN A 175 8.49 17.73 10.42
CA GLN A 175 8.35 16.52 11.22
C GLN A 175 9.19 15.39 10.60
N LYS A 176 9.81 14.61 11.47
CA LYS A 176 10.58 13.43 11.07
C LYS A 176 9.62 12.32 10.63
N ALA A 177 9.70 11.93 9.37
CA ALA A 177 8.96 10.79 8.85
C ALA A 177 9.40 9.48 9.51
N LYS A 178 8.48 8.53 9.67
CA LYS A 178 8.75 7.21 10.28
C LYS A 178 8.09 6.09 9.50
N ASP A 179 8.83 5.00 9.34
CA ASP A 179 8.29 3.73 8.85
C ASP A 179 7.15 3.26 9.79
N PHE A 180 6.18 2.54 9.24
CA PHE A 180 5.06 1.98 9.99
C PHE A 180 4.68 0.59 9.48
N LEU A 181 3.99 -0.18 10.31
CA LEU A 181 3.48 -1.49 9.90
C LEU A 181 2.11 -1.35 9.22
N MET A 182 1.99 -1.86 8.00
CA MET A 182 0.70 -2.14 7.38
C MET A 182 0.21 -3.48 7.90
N VAL A 183 -1.00 -3.51 8.46
CA VAL A 183 -1.55 -4.71 9.08
C VAL A 183 -2.91 -5.01 8.49
N ALA A 184 -3.03 -6.17 7.85
CA ALA A 184 -4.33 -6.75 7.56
C ALA A 184 -4.61 -7.88 8.56
N PRO A 185 -5.71 -7.77 9.33
CA PRO A 185 -6.11 -8.84 10.23
C PRO A 185 -6.47 -10.11 9.43
N ARG A 186 -6.61 -11.22 10.15
CA ARG A 186 -7.06 -12.47 9.54
C ARG A 186 -8.49 -12.34 9.04
N GLU A 187 -8.67 -12.55 7.75
CA GLU A 187 -9.95 -12.46 7.06
C GLU A 187 -10.22 -13.75 6.27
N ARG A 188 -11.46 -14.25 6.34
CA ARG A 188 -11.88 -15.42 5.57
C ARG A 188 -12.40 -15.05 4.20
N ILE A 189 -11.78 -15.54 3.14
CA ILE A 189 -12.20 -15.35 1.75
C ILE A 189 -12.66 -16.67 1.13
N LEU A 190 -13.41 -16.55 0.03
CA LEU A 190 -13.84 -17.68 -0.78
C LEU A 190 -13.04 -17.70 -2.07
N ILE A 191 -12.45 -18.84 -2.40
CA ILE A 191 -11.69 -19.03 -3.63
C ILE A 191 -12.38 -20.13 -4.44
N PRO A 192 -12.77 -19.89 -5.70
CA PRO A 192 -13.26 -20.95 -6.57
C PRO A 192 -12.23 -22.07 -6.70
N LYS A 193 -12.64 -23.31 -6.42
CA LYS A 193 -11.75 -24.46 -6.54
C LYS A 193 -11.61 -24.86 -8.02
N THR A 194 -10.38 -25.00 -8.48
CA THR A 194 -10.10 -25.35 -9.88
C THR A 194 -9.83 -26.84 -10.09
N SER A 195 -9.38 -27.57 -9.07
CA SER A 195 -9.17 -29.01 -9.15
C SER A 195 -10.49 -29.78 -9.11
N GLY A 196 -10.58 -30.85 -9.90
CA GLY A 196 -11.77 -31.71 -9.97
C GLY A 196 -12.96 -31.09 -10.71
N LYS A 197 -12.77 -30.06 -11.56
CA LYS A 197 -13.76 -29.75 -12.60
C LYS A 197 -13.92 -30.99 -13.47
N ALA A 198 -15.10 -31.60 -13.47
CA ALA A 198 -15.48 -32.49 -14.56
C ALA A 198 -15.31 -31.69 -15.86
N MET A 199 -14.48 -32.17 -16.77
CA MET A 199 -14.54 -31.72 -18.15
C MET A 199 -15.93 -32.10 -18.65
N SER A 200 -16.84 -31.12 -18.72
CA SER A 200 -18.06 -31.19 -19.51
C SER A 200 -17.74 -30.79 -20.93
#